data_AF-A0A7C0YDX2-F1
#
_entry.id   AF-A0A7C0YDX2-F1
#
_cell.length_a   1.000
_cell.length_b   1.000
_cell.length_c   1.000
_cell.angle_alpha   90.00
_cell.angle_beta   90.00
_cell.angle_gamma   90.00
#
_symmetry.space_group_name_H-M   'P 1'
#
loop_
_entity.id
_entity.type
_entity.pdbx_description
1 polymer ?
#
loop_
_entity_poly.entity_id
_entity_poly.type
_entity_poly.pdbx_seq_one_letter_code
_entity_poly.pdbx_strand_id
1 'polypeptide(L)' 'MPENYSYKNDVGSLRISWKRKGREIEFHSPLILDGAFIPVRLYDPLRDLFNLTVKALKNQVLILKKGPHLTAEAMPLTSK' A
#
# COMPACT_ATOMS: atom_id res chain seq x y z
N MET A 1 -14.49 -0.15 1.51
CA MET A 1 -13.28 0.60 1.13
C MET A 1 -12.17 0.14 2.06
N PRO A 2 -10.95 -0.12 1.59
CA PRO A 2 -9.88 -0.58 2.47
C PRO A 2 -9.56 0.50 3.52
N GLU A 3 -9.04 0.08 4.67
CA GLU A 3 -8.73 1.00 5.76
C GLU A 3 -7.46 1.80 5.47
N ASN A 4 -7.43 3.02 5.99
CA ASN A 4 -6.21 3.83 6.02
C ASN A 4 -5.21 3.18 6.98
N TYR A 5 -3.93 3.29 6.66
CA TYR A 5 -2.86 2.71 7.46
C TYR A 5 -1.72 3.70 7.63
N SER A 6 -1.11 3.73 8.81
CA SER A 6 0.07 4.55 9.06
C SER A 6 1.06 3.80 9.94
N TYR A 7 2.33 3.93 9.59
CA TYR A 7 3.44 3.38 10.33
C TYR A 7 4.60 4.39 10.33
N LYS A 8 5.30 4.48 11.45
CA LYS A 8 6.49 5.32 11.61
C LYS A 8 7.50 4.60 12.50
N ASN A 9 8.77 4.76 12.18
CA ASN A 9 9.88 4.35 13.03
C ASN A 9 11.02 5.39 12.96
N ASP A 10 12.19 5.04 13.48
CA ASP A 10 13.34 5.94 13.63
C ASP A 10 13.96 6.43 12.31
N VAL A 11 13.58 5.86 11.16
CA VAL A 11 14.16 6.21 9.85
C VAL A 11 13.16 6.80 8.86
N GLY A 12 11.87 6.74 9.15
CA GLY A 12 10.86 7.21 8.23
C GLY A 12 9.45 6.74 8.54
N SER A 13 8.57 6.91 7.56
CA SER A 13 7.15 6.60 7.70
C SER A 13 6.52 6.10 6.40
N LEU A 14 5.49 5.28 6.58
CA LEU A 14 4.56 4.88 5.53
C LEU A 14 3.18 5.41 5.92
N ARG A 15 2.49 6.06 5.00
CA ARG A 15 1.07 6.33 5.11
C ARG A 15 0.37 5.74 3.90
N ILE A 16 -0.77 5.12 4.12
CA ILE A 16 -1.70 4.63 3.11
C ILE A 16 -3.05 5.30 3.38
N SER A 17 -3.60 5.91 2.36
CA SER A 17 -4.93 6.53 2.42
C SER A 17 -5.75 6.24 1.17
N TRP A 18 -7.03 6.08 1.39
CA TRP A 18 -8.04 5.88 0.36
C TRP A 18 -9.02 7.03 0.33
N LYS A 19 -9.37 7.49 -0.87
CA LYS A 19 -10.42 8.50 -1.05
C LYS A 19 -11.31 8.08 -2.20
N ARG A 20 -12.63 8.10 -2.00
CA ARG A 20 -13.59 7.90 -3.08
C ARG A 20 -13.82 9.23 -3.80
N LYS A 21 -13.66 9.26 -5.11
CA LYS A 21 -13.94 10.40 -6.00
C LYS A 21 -15.01 9.97 -7.01
N GLY A 22 -16.29 10.07 -6.61
CA GLY A 22 -17.40 9.60 -7.43
C GLY A 22 -17.35 8.09 -7.67
N ARG A 23 -17.07 7.71 -8.92
CA ARG A 23 -16.90 6.30 -9.35
C ARG A 23 -15.47 5.80 -9.23
N GLU A 24 -14.50 6.69 -9.01
CA GLU A 24 -13.10 6.34 -8.86
C GLU A 24 -12.70 6.18 -7.40
N ILE A 25 -11.66 5.38 -7.18
CA ILE A 25 -10.99 5.24 -5.89
C ILE A 25 -9.56 5.73 -6.08
N GLU A 26 -9.20 6.76 -5.34
CA GLU A 26 -7.85 7.29 -5.27
C GLU A 26 -7.11 6.59 -4.12
N PHE A 27 -5.97 6.00 -4.48
CA PHE A 27 -5.04 5.37 -3.56
C PHE A 27 -3.79 6.23 -3.45
N HIS A 28 -3.41 6.60 -2.23
CA HIS A 28 -2.20 7.36 -1.98
C HIS A 28 -1.36 6.66 -0.91
N SER A 29 -0.09 6.39 -1.21
CA SER A 29 0.81 5.62 -0.34
C SER A 29 2.23 6.20 -0.26
N PRO A 30 2.43 7.39 0.32
CA PRO A 30 3.77 7.94 0.50
C PRO A 30 4.59 7.08 1.49
N LEU A 31 5.77 6.66 1.03
CA LEU A 31 6.88 6.15 1.83
C LEU A 31 7.93 7.27 1.91
N ILE A 32 8.21 7.76 3.11
CA ILE A 32 9.09 8.90 3.35
C ILE A 32 10.24 8.45 4.25
N LEU A 33 11.48 8.77 3.84
CA LEU A 33 12.66 8.64 4.69
C LEU A 33 12.95 9.99 5.34
N ASP A 34 13.22 9.98 6.64
CA ASP A 34 13.44 11.22 7.43
C ASP A 34 14.82 11.84 7.15
N GLY A 35 15.72 11.13 6.45
CA GLY A 35 17.04 11.62 6.08
C GLY A 35 17.60 10.97 4.82
N ALA A 36 18.46 11.70 4.11
CA ALA A 36 19.17 11.19 2.93
C ALA A 36 20.27 10.18 3.28
N PHE A 37 20.78 10.23 4.52
CA PHE A 37 21.79 9.31 5.04
C PHE A 37 21.24 8.61 6.29
N ILE A 38 21.20 7.28 6.24
CA ILE A 38 20.76 6.44 7.35
C ILE A 38 22.01 5.78 7.98
N PRO A 39 22.32 6.03 9.27
CA PRO A 39 23.41 5.35 9.96
C PRO A 39 23.25 3.83 9.94
N VAL A 40 24.36 3.08 9.85
CA VAL A 40 24.35 1.60 9.81
C VAL A 40 23.59 0.98 10.99
N ARG A 41 23.67 1.58 12.19
CA ARG A 41 22.92 1.14 13.38
C ARG A 41 21.39 1.17 13.22
N LEU A 42 20.87 1.91 12.24
CA LEU A 42 19.45 1.99 11.93
C LEU A 42 19.05 1.13 10.71
N TYR A 43 19.93 0.22 10.28
CA TYR A 43 19.63 -0.68 9.17
C TYR A 43 18.41 -1.56 9.46
N ASP A 44 18.26 -2.08 10.67
CA ASP A 44 17.10 -2.92 11.02
C ASP A 44 15.77 -2.13 10.95
N PRO A 45 15.65 -0.93 11.55
CA PRO A 45 14.50 -0.04 11.32
C PRO A 45 14.23 0.25 9.84
N LEU A 46 15.26 0.46 9.02
CA LEU A 46 15.12 0.66 7.58
C LEU A 46 14.54 -0.57 6.89
N ARG A 47 15.11 -1.73 7.16
CA ARG A 47 14.62 -3.00 6.64
C ARG A 47 13.17 -3.25 7.04
N ASP A 48 12.81 -2.96 8.28
CA ASP A 48 11.44 -3.12 8.79
C ASP A 48 10.47 -2.20 8.09
N LEU A 49 10.83 -0.92 7.88
CA LEU A 49 10.02 0.04 7.14
C LEU A 49 9.71 -0.46 5.72
N PHE A 50 10.73 -0.95 4.99
CA PHE A 50 10.53 -1.49 3.63
C PHE A 50 9.72 -2.78 3.62
N ASN A 51 10.03 -3.74 4.50
CA ASN A 51 9.31 -5.01 4.60
C ASN A 51 7.83 -4.80 4.91
N LEU A 52 7.56 -3.91 5.87
CA LEU A 52 6.20 -3.54 6.26
C LEU A 52 5.47 -2.83 5.12
N THR A 53 6.16 -1.96 4.37
CA THR A 53 5.59 -1.33 3.18
C THR A 53 5.14 -2.34 2.14
N VAL A 54 5.99 -3.31 1.77
CA VAL A 54 5.63 -4.35 0.80
C VAL A 54 4.44 -5.18 1.30
N LYS A 55 4.44 -5.57 2.59
CA LYS A 55 3.34 -6.32 3.19
C LYS A 55 2.03 -5.51 3.19
N ALA A 56 2.09 -4.24 3.57
CA ALA A 56 0.92 -3.36 3.63
C ALA A 56 0.33 -3.16 2.24
N LEU A 57 1.14 -2.85 1.22
CA LEU A 57 0.71 -2.71 -0.17
C LEU A 57 0.10 -4.01 -0.73
N LYS A 58 0.71 -5.16 -0.47
CA LYS A 58 0.16 -6.46 -0.89
C LYS A 58 -1.22 -6.71 -0.27
N ASN A 59 -1.38 -6.40 1.02
CA ASN A 59 -2.66 -6.56 1.71
C ASN A 59 -3.74 -5.65 1.11
N GLN A 60 -3.39 -4.40 0.77
CA GLN A 60 -4.30 -3.48 0.08
C GLN A 60 -4.83 -4.05 -1.25
N VAL A 61 -3.93 -4.59 -2.08
CA VAL A 61 -4.30 -5.21 -3.37
C VAL A 61 -5.19 -6.44 -3.17
N LEU A 62 -4.89 -7.29 -2.17
CA LEU A 62 -5.70 -8.46 -1.86
C LEU A 62 -7.11 -8.10 -1.40
N ILE A 63 -7.25 -7.06 -0.57
CA ILE A 63 -8.58 -6.57 -0.12
C ILE A 63 -9.38 -6.07 -1.32
N LEU A 64 -8.78 -5.32 -2.24
CA LEU A 64 -9.44 -4.89 -3.47
C LEU A 64 -9.87 -6.09 -4.34
N LYS A 65 -9.02 -7.10 -4.48
CA LYS A 65 -9.32 -8.32 -5.26
C LYS A 65 -10.42 -9.19 -4.66
N LYS A 66 -10.57 -9.17 -3.33
CA LYS A 66 -11.62 -9.92 -2.61
C LYS A 66 -12.93 -9.14 -2.45
N GLY A 67 -12.99 -7.90 -2.92
CA GLY A 67 -14.20 -7.10 -2.87
C GLY A 67 -15.34 -7.77 -3.66
N PRO A 68 -16.60 -7.72 -3.17
CA PRO A 68 -17.77 -8.38 -3.78
C PRO A 68 -18.18 -7.87 -5.18
N HIS A 69 -17.35 -7.03 -5.81
CA HIS A 69 -17.61 -6.44 -7.13
C HIS A 69 -16.81 -7.09 -8.27
N LEU A 70 -15.90 -8.04 -7.99
CA LEU A 70 -15.12 -8.73 -9.04
C LEU A 70 -15.74 -10.06 -9.51
N THR A 71 -16.88 -10.47 -8.95
CA THR A 71 -17.63 -11.65 -9.39
C THR A 71 -18.74 -11.34 -10.38
N ALA A 72 -19.04 -10.07 -10.69
CA ALA A 72 -20.22 -9.73 -11.48
C ALA A 72 -19.95 -9.49 -12.97
N GLU A 73 -18.96 -8.69 -13.38
CA GLU A 73 -18.79 -8.35 -14.80
C GLU A 73 -17.33 -7.99 -15.13
N ALA A 74 -16.82 -8.52 -16.25
CA ALA A 74 -15.50 -8.33 -16.89
C ALA A 74 -14.50 -9.49 -16.67
N MET A 75 -14.13 -10.33 -17.64
CA MET A 75 -14.37 -10.42 -19.09
C MET A 75 -14.12 -11.88 -19.50
N PRO A 76 -14.83 -12.43 -20.49
CA PRO A 76 -14.45 -13.69 -21.11
C PRO A 76 -13.14 -13.50 -21.89
N LEU A 77 -12.14 -14.32 -21.62
CA LEU A 77 -10.99 -14.47 -22.51
C LEU A 77 -11.44 -15.33 -23.70
N THR A 78 -11.95 -14.68 -24.74
CA THR A 78 -11.95 -15.27 -26.08
C THR A 78 -11.24 -14.34 -27.03
N SER A 79 -10.18 -14.84 -27.65
CA SER A 79 -9.81 -14.45 -29.01
C SER A 79 -9.60 -15.73 -29.81
N LYS A 80 -10.07 -15.68 -31.05
CA LYS A 80 -10.01 -16.72 -32.10
C LYS A 80 -8.60 -17.22 -32.36
#